data_AF-A0A920TJH8-F1
#
_entry.id   AF-A0A920TJH8-F1
#
_cell.length_a   1.000
_cell.length_b   1.000
_cell.length_c   1.000
_cell.angle_alpha   90.00
_cell.angle_beta   90.00
_cell.angle_gamma   90.00
#
_symmetry.space_group_name_H-M   'P 1'
#
loop_
_entity.id
_entity.type
_entity.pdbx_description
1 polymer ?
#
loop_
_entity_poly.entity_id
_entity_poly.type
_entity_poly.pdbx_seq_one_letter_code
_entity_poly.pdbx_strand_id
1 'polypeptide(L)'
;MVLLWKPLEEGQRLATLLQQIGNNFNVATDIVFSSMDQPLGRYAGLWCEVKEAINCLQSDGPEDTMAVTFELGSRLLIQAKTVSEKGAAMIMQRELIETGLAMEKFMEMVSAHGGNQHGYSVLSDIAFASGRNCIFCSTVRYDFYHEYKIDRVGKLRTGVWTKEIS
;
A
#
# COMPACT_ATOMS: atom_id res chain seq x y z
N MET A 1 -8.49 -0.25 8.15
CA MET A 1 -7.59 -0.76 9.21
C MET A 1 -6.92 -2.03 8.69
N VAL A 2 -5.59 -2.09 8.62
CA VAL A 2 -4.84 -3.29 8.21
C VAL A 2 -4.40 -4.05 9.47
N LEU A 3 -4.60 -5.36 9.51
CA LEU A 3 -4.41 -6.19 10.71
C LEU A 3 -3.55 -7.40 10.37
N LEU A 4 -2.44 -7.57 11.10
CA LEU A 4 -1.54 -8.71 10.98
C LEU A 4 -1.93 -9.75 12.02
N TRP A 5 -2.63 -10.80 11.60
CA TRP A 5 -2.99 -11.91 12.48
C TRP A 5 -2.83 -13.25 11.77
N LYS A 6 -2.28 -14.22 12.51
CA LYS A 6 -2.32 -15.64 12.16
C LYS A 6 -2.87 -16.35 13.39
N PRO A 7 -4.01 -17.08 13.34
CA PRO A 7 -4.80 -17.56 12.18
C PRO A 7 -5.94 -16.62 11.69
N LEU A 8 -6.57 -16.97 10.55
CA LEU A 8 -7.69 -16.23 9.93
C LEU A 8 -8.86 -15.98 10.88
N GLU A 9 -9.17 -16.95 11.73
CA GLU A 9 -10.25 -16.87 12.71
C GLU A 9 -10.05 -15.71 13.71
N GLU A 10 -8.80 -15.49 14.17
CA GLU A 10 -8.49 -14.36 15.03
C GLU A 10 -8.63 -13.02 14.30
N GLY A 11 -8.22 -12.98 13.02
CA GLY A 11 -8.43 -11.82 12.16
C GLY A 11 -9.91 -11.47 11.98
N GLN A 12 -10.77 -12.48 11.79
CA GLN A 12 -12.22 -12.30 11.70
C GLN A 12 -12.81 -11.81 13.02
N ARG A 13 -12.42 -12.42 14.15
CA ARG A 13 -12.88 -12.01 15.48
C ARG A 13 -12.53 -10.54 15.75
N LEU A 14 -11.32 -10.12 15.41
CA LEU A 14 -10.93 -8.73 15.58
C LEU A 14 -11.68 -7.79 14.64
N ALA A 15 -11.87 -8.18 13.38
CA ALA A 15 -12.64 -7.37 12.43
C ALA A 15 -14.07 -7.12 12.95
N THR A 16 -14.72 -8.16 13.50
CA THR A 16 -16.03 -8.03 14.15
C THR A 16 -15.98 -7.07 15.35
N LEU A 17 -14.97 -7.18 16.23
CA LEU A 17 -14.82 -6.27 17.36
C LEU A 17 -14.66 -4.81 16.91
N LEU A 18 -13.88 -4.55 15.88
CA LEU A 18 -13.67 -3.20 15.35
C LEU A 18 -14.93 -2.63 14.72
N GLN A 19 -15.69 -3.44 14.00
CA GLN A 19 -16.98 -3.02 13.45
C GLN A 19 -18.00 -2.74 14.56
N GLN A 20 -18.02 -3.54 15.63
CA GLN A 20 -18.85 -3.26 16.81
C GLN A 20 -18.46 -1.94 17.46
N ILE A 21 -17.16 -1.68 17.65
CA ILE A 21 -16.67 -0.40 18.18
C ILE A 21 -17.11 0.75 17.27
N GLY A 22 -16.90 0.64 15.96
CA GLY A 22 -17.31 1.65 14.98
C GLY A 22 -18.81 1.95 15.07
N ASN A 23 -19.65 0.93 15.09
CA ASN A 23 -21.10 1.07 15.23
C ASN A 23 -21.50 1.75 16.55
N ASN A 24 -20.82 1.43 17.65
CA ASN A 24 -21.08 2.06 18.94
C ASN A 24 -20.75 3.57 18.94
N PHE A 25 -19.81 4.00 18.11
CA PHE A 25 -19.45 5.41 17.91
C PHE A 25 -20.15 6.05 16.69
N ASN A 26 -21.13 5.38 16.07
CA ASN A 26 -21.80 5.81 14.83
C ASN A 26 -20.85 6.07 13.65
N VAL A 27 -19.73 5.35 13.59
CA VAL A 27 -18.77 5.40 12.48
C VAL A 27 -19.00 4.19 11.56
N ALA A 28 -19.47 4.46 10.34
CA ALA A 28 -19.63 3.43 9.31
C ALA A 28 -18.30 2.71 9.05
N THR A 29 -18.26 1.40 9.28
CA THR A 29 -17.03 0.61 9.25
C THR A 29 -17.20 -0.62 8.38
N ASP A 30 -16.48 -0.66 7.26
CA ASP A 30 -16.43 -1.81 6.36
C ASP A 30 -15.16 -2.63 6.60
N ILE A 31 -15.26 -3.94 6.34
CA ILE A 31 -14.17 -4.90 6.53
C ILE A 31 -13.72 -5.42 5.17
N VAL A 32 -12.40 -5.44 4.96
CA VAL A 32 -11.76 -6.08 3.80
C VAL A 32 -10.71 -7.04 4.33
N PHE A 33 -10.79 -8.30 3.91
CA PHE A 33 -9.76 -9.29 4.18
C PHE A 33 -8.81 -9.36 2.99
N SER A 34 -7.53 -9.08 3.21
CA SER A 34 -6.46 -9.22 2.23
C SER A 34 -5.37 -10.13 2.79
N SER A 35 -4.83 -11.04 1.98
CA SER A 35 -3.64 -11.80 2.38
C SER A 35 -2.43 -10.85 2.40
N MET A 36 -1.63 -10.95 3.46
CA MET A 36 -0.36 -10.24 3.65
C MET A 36 0.79 -11.24 3.81
N ASP A 37 0.65 -12.46 3.29
CA ASP A 37 1.69 -13.49 3.42
C ASP A 37 2.98 -13.13 2.67
N GLN A 38 2.86 -12.27 1.65
CA GLN A 38 3.95 -11.70 0.86
C GLN A 38 3.95 -10.15 0.91
N PRO A 39 5.09 -9.50 0.62
CA PRO A 39 5.12 -8.06 0.34
C PRO A 39 4.14 -7.70 -0.75
N LEU A 40 3.36 -6.64 -0.54
CA LEU A 40 2.58 -6.01 -1.60
C LEU A 40 3.52 -5.19 -2.48
N GLY A 41 3.32 -5.29 -3.79
CA GLY A 41 4.11 -4.56 -4.77
C GLY A 41 5.50 -5.17 -5.00
N ARG A 42 6.37 -4.37 -5.59
CA ARG A 42 7.74 -4.73 -5.97
C ARG A 42 8.77 -4.16 -5.00
N TYR A 43 8.40 -3.15 -4.22
CA TYR A 43 9.31 -2.42 -3.36
C TYR A 43 8.92 -2.53 -1.88
N ALA A 44 9.92 -2.64 -1.01
CA ALA A 44 9.75 -2.55 0.44
C ALA A 44 10.85 -1.66 1.02
N GLY A 45 10.48 -0.49 1.56
CA GLY A 45 11.40 0.54 2.03
C GLY A 45 10.83 1.96 1.87
N LEU A 46 11.46 2.95 2.50
CA LEU A 46 10.90 4.31 2.60
C LEU A 46 10.71 4.99 1.24
N TRP A 47 11.80 5.25 0.53
CA TRP A 47 11.75 6.01 -0.73
C TRP A 47 11.18 5.20 -1.90
N CYS A 48 11.49 3.91 -1.94
CA CYS A 48 11.03 3.04 -3.02
C CYS A 48 9.52 2.78 -2.97
N GLU A 49 8.90 2.76 -1.78
CA GLU A 49 7.43 2.71 -1.65
C GLU A 49 6.78 4.00 -2.16
N VAL A 50 7.38 5.18 -1.91
CA VAL A 50 6.89 6.46 -2.46
C VAL A 50 6.98 6.47 -3.98
N LYS A 51 8.09 5.99 -4.54
CA LYS A 51 8.27 5.86 -5.99
C LYS A 51 7.22 4.91 -6.59
N GLU A 52 6.96 3.78 -5.94
CA GLU A 52 5.93 2.84 -6.40
C GLU A 52 4.53 3.45 -6.37
N ALA A 53 4.19 4.18 -5.30
CA ALA A 53 2.91 4.88 -5.19
C ALA A 53 2.73 5.91 -6.32
N ILE A 54 3.80 6.63 -6.69
CA ILE A 54 3.77 7.56 -7.83
C ILE A 54 3.55 6.81 -9.13
N ASN A 55 4.24 5.69 -9.36
CA ASN A 55 4.03 4.87 -10.55
C ASN A 55 2.58 4.35 -10.62
N CYS A 56 2.00 3.95 -9.49
CA CYS A 56 0.58 3.57 -9.40
C CYS A 56 -0.36 4.71 -9.84
N LEU A 57 -0.06 5.95 -9.45
CA LEU A 57 -0.83 7.14 -9.84
C LEU A 57 -0.65 7.53 -11.32
N GLN A 58 0.37 6.99 -12.00
CA GLN A 58 0.65 7.19 -13.43
C GLN A 58 0.24 5.98 -14.29
N SER A 59 -0.57 5.06 -13.76
CA SER A 59 -0.98 3.82 -14.44
C SER A 59 0.15 2.81 -14.72
N ASP A 60 1.29 2.89 -14.03
CA ASP A 60 2.43 1.95 -14.14
C ASP A 60 2.70 1.20 -12.81
N GLY A 61 1.65 0.99 -12.03
CA GLY A 61 1.71 0.31 -10.74
C GLY A 61 1.69 -1.23 -10.81
N PRO A 62 2.20 -1.94 -9.80
CA PRO A 62 1.98 -3.38 -9.65
C PRO A 62 0.49 -3.73 -9.48
N GLU A 63 0.03 -4.80 -10.15
CA GLU A 63 -1.38 -5.18 -10.18
C GLU A 63 -1.95 -5.53 -8.79
N ASP A 64 -1.15 -6.16 -7.92
CA ASP A 64 -1.56 -6.54 -6.56
C ASP A 64 -1.86 -5.33 -5.68
N THR A 65 -0.98 -4.31 -5.74
CA THR A 65 -1.13 -3.05 -5.01
C THR A 65 -2.32 -2.26 -5.54
N MET A 66 -2.48 -2.21 -6.86
CA MET A 66 -3.62 -1.55 -7.50
C MET A 66 -4.95 -2.24 -7.14
N ALA A 67 -5.00 -3.57 -7.14
CA ALA A 67 -6.20 -4.33 -6.79
C ALA A 67 -6.67 -4.05 -5.36
N VAL A 68 -5.76 -4.07 -4.38
CA VAL A 68 -6.10 -3.75 -2.98
C VAL A 68 -6.53 -2.29 -2.85
N THR A 69 -5.84 -1.37 -3.54
CA THR A 69 -6.17 0.06 -3.52
C THR A 69 -7.58 0.32 -4.06
N PHE A 70 -7.93 -0.27 -5.21
CA PHE A 70 -9.27 -0.14 -5.79
C PHE A 70 -10.35 -0.79 -4.94
N GLU A 71 -10.07 -1.91 -4.29
CA GLU A 71 -11.01 -2.61 -3.42
C GLU A 71 -11.37 -1.77 -2.18
N LEU A 72 -10.38 -1.11 -1.59
CA LEU A 72 -10.55 -0.20 -0.47
C LEU A 72 -11.22 1.11 -0.91
N GLY A 73 -10.73 1.74 -1.97
CA GLY A 73 -11.29 2.98 -2.50
C GLY A 73 -12.74 2.85 -2.93
N SER A 74 -13.13 1.71 -3.52
CA SER A 74 -14.52 1.45 -3.91
C SER A 74 -15.47 1.46 -2.71
N ARG A 75 -15.07 0.87 -1.58
CA ARG A 75 -15.88 0.90 -0.35
C ARG A 75 -16.00 2.30 0.20
N LEU A 76 -14.89 3.04 0.25
CA LEU A 76 -14.90 4.44 0.71
C LEU A 76 -15.81 5.32 -0.15
N LEU A 77 -15.80 5.17 -1.48
CA LEU A 77 -16.69 5.92 -2.37
C LEU A 77 -18.17 5.58 -2.16
N ILE A 78 -18.48 4.32 -1.87
CA ILE A 78 -19.84 3.88 -1.53
C ILE A 78 -20.27 4.44 -0.17
N GLN A 79 -19.41 4.36 0.84
CA GLN A 79 -19.65 4.92 2.18
C GLN A 79 -19.84 6.45 2.14
N ALA A 80 -19.08 7.14 1.29
CA ALA A 80 -19.21 8.58 1.05
C ALA A 80 -20.48 8.94 0.24
N LYS A 81 -21.24 7.94 -0.24
CA LYS A 81 -22.42 8.10 -1.10
C LYS A 81 -22.13 8.78 -2.45
N THR A 82 -20.88 8.73 -2.90
CA THR A 82 -20.47 9.25 -4.21
C THR A 82 -20.94 8.35 -5.35
N VAL A 83 -20.94 7.03 -5.10
CA VAL A 83 -21.38 5.99 -6.05
C VAL A 83 -22.17 4.92 -5.30
N SER A 84 -23.14 4.29 -5.97
CA SER A 84 -23.99 3.25 -5.36
C SER A 84 -23.47 1.84 -5.59
N GLU A 85 -22.58 1.64 -6.57
CA GLU A 85 -22.13 0.33 -7.01
C GLU A 85 -20.60 0.28 -7.11
N LYS A 86 -20.04 -0.88 -6.73
CA LYS A 86 -18.61 -1.15 -6.83
C LYS A 86 -18.08 -1.05 -8.27
N GLY A 87 -18.85 -1.51 -9.27
CA GLY A 87 -18.47 -1.41 -10.68
C GLY A 87 -18.23 0.04 -11.11
N ALA A 88 -19.18 0.92 -10.79
CA ALA A 88 -19.06 2.36 -11.04
C ALA A 88 -17.88 2.99 -10.28
N ALA A 89 -17.67 2.58 -9.02
CA ALA A 89 -16.55 3.06 -8.22
C ALA A 89 -15.18 2.70 -8.85
N MET A 90 -15.04 1.48 -9.39
CA MET A 90 -13.80 1.05 -10.03
C MET A 90 -13.54 1.78 -11.36
N ILE A 91 -14.59 2.07 -12.14
CA ILE A 91 -14.47 2.85 -13.38
C ILE A 91 -13.99 4.27 -13.04
N MET A 92 -14.66 4.94 -12.11
CA MET A 92 -14.28 6.28 -11.67
C MET A 92 -12.83 6.35 -11.16
N GLN A 93 -12.40 5.39 -10.35
CA GLN A 93 -11.01 5.35 -9.86
C GLN A 93 -10.00 5.18 -11.00
N ARG A 94 -10.28 4.33 -12.00
CA ARG A 94 -9.41 4.18 -13.17
C ARG A 94 -9.34 5.46 -13.99
N GLU A 95 -10.49 6.08 -14.26
CA GLU A 95 -10.55 7.35 -14.99
C GLU A 95 -9.73 8.44 -14.30
N LEU A 96 -9.78 8.55 -12.97
CA LEU A 96 -8.98 9.53 -12.20
C LEU A 96 -7.47 9.31 -12.32
N ILE A 97 -7.03 8.06 -12.46
CA ILE A 97 -5.62 7.72 -12.65
C ILE A 97 -5.22 8.00 -14.11
N GLU A 98 -6.01 7.54 -15.08
CA GLU A 98 -5.74 7.72 -16.51
C GLU A 98 -5.73 9.19 -16.94
N THR A 99 -6.61 10.01 -16.35
CA THR A 99 -6.64 11.46 -16.60
C THR A 99 -5.53 12.23 -15.88
N GLY A 100 -4.81 11.61 -14.94
CA GLY A 100 -3.79 12.26 -14.12
C GLY A 100 -4.33 13.10 -12.96
N LEU A 101 -5.65 13.21 -12.80
CA LEU A 101 -6.28 13.97 -11.71
C LEU A 101 -5.90 13.43 -10.32
N ALA A 102 -5.72 12.11 -10.18
CA ALA A 102 -5.25 11.50 -8.94
C ALA A 102 -3.85 11.99 -8.57
N MET A 103 -2.97 12.14 -9.57
CA MET A 103 -1.61 12.66 -9.40
C MET A 103 -1.61 14.15 -9.03
N GLU A 104 -2.45 14.95 -9.70
CA GLU A 104 -2.63 16.37 -9.35
C GLU A 104 -3.07 16.53 -7.89
N LYS A 105 -4.05 15.72 -7.45
CA LYS A 105 -4.54 15.77 -6.07
C LYS A 105 -3.48 15.35 -5.05
N PHE A 106 -2.65 14.38 -5.39
CA PHE A 106 -1.50 14.01 -4.57
C PHE A 106 -0.50 15.18 -4.44
N MET A 107 -0.22 15.92 -5.52
CA MET A 107 0.68 17.07 -5.48
C MET A 107 0.12 18.26 -4.69
N GLU A 108 -1.20 18.48 -4.74
CA GLU A 108 -1.88 19.43 -3.85
C GLU A 108 -1.69 19.05 -2.38
N MET A 109 -1.88 17.76 -2.04
CA MET A 109 -1.66 17.25 -0.68
C MET A 109 -0.21 17.45 -0.25
N VAL A 110 0.77 17.15 -1.10
CA VAL A 110 2.20 17.37 -0.80
C VAL A 110 2.48 18.85 -0.51
N SER A 111 1.96 19.77 -1.33
CA SER A 111 2.14 21.20 -1.11
C SER A 111 1.46 21.70 0.15
N ALA A 112 0.26 21.21 0.46
CA ALA A 112 -0.45 21.56 1.70
C ALA A 112 0.33 21.18 2.97
N HIS A 113 1.15 20.12 2.90
CA HIS A 113 2.03 19.70 4.00
C HIS A 113 3.43 20.36 3.94
N GLY A 114 3.64 21.36 3.06
CA GLY A 114 4.91 22.08 2.93
C GLY A 114 5.98 21.35 2.11
N GLY A 115 5.61 20.29 1.37
CA GLY A 115 6.51 19.58 0.48
C GLY A 115 6.80 20.35 -0.81
N ASN A 116 7.99 20.15 -1.38
CA ASN A 116 8.42 20.83 -2.60
C ASN A 116 7.90 20.11 -3.86
N GLN A 117 7.05 20.78 -4.65
CA GLN A 117 6.50 20.25 -5.89
C GLN A 117 7.50 20.20 -7.05
N HIS A 118 8.55 21.05 -7.04
CA HIS A 118 9.59 21.08 -8.08
C HIS A 118 10.47 19.83 -8.05
N GLY A 119 10.42 19.07 -6.96
CA GLY A 119 11.11 17.79 -6.85
C GLY A 119 10.56 16.72 -7.78
N TYR A 120 9.35 16.87 -8.37
CA TYR A 120 8.69 15.82 -9.16
C TYR A 120 9.45 15.41 -10.42
N SER A 121 9.93 16.38 -11.20
CA SER A 121 10.84 16.10 -12.34
C SER A 121 12.20 15.60 -11.87
N VAL A 122 12.54 15.82 -10.60
CA VAL A 122 13.72 15.29 -9.93
C VAL A 122 13.42 13.91 -9.30
N LEU A 123 12.19 13.38 -9.29
CA LEU A 123 11.90 12.04 -8.72
C LEU A 123 12.40 10.91 -9.62
N SER A 124 12.51 11.17 -10.93
CA SER A 124 13.30 10.33 -11.84
C SER A 124 14.80 10.42 -11.53
N ASP A 125 15.24 11.57 -11.01
CA ASP A 125 16.64 11.97 -10.85
C ASP A 125 17.08 12.07 -9.39
N ILE A 126 16.31 11.56 -8.41
CA ILE A 126 16.84 11.29 -7.07
C ILE A 126 17.71 10.06 -7.25
N ALA A 127 18.87 10.32 -7.85
CA ALA A 127 20.13 9.76 -7.45
C ALA A 127 20.05 9.64 -5.94
N PHE A 128 19.90 8.38 -5.51
CA PHE A 128 20.34 7.85 -4.24
C PHE A 128 21.10 8.93 -3.49
N ALA A 129 20.56 9.39 -2.35
CA ALA A 129 21.42 10.01 -1.35
C ALA A 129 22.59 9.05 -1.16
N SER A 130 23.72 9.41 -1.76
CA SER A 130 24.92 8.63 -1.90
C SER A 130 25.57 8.61 -0.53
N GLY A 131 25.06 7.70 0.32
CA GLY A 131 25.32 7.80 1.74
C GLY A 131 24.85 6.59 2.52
N ARG A 132 25.48 5.44 2.24
CA ARG A 132 25.56 4.19 3.04
C ARG A 132 24.49 3.11 2.76
N ASN A 133 24.95 2.06 2.06
CA ASN A 133 24.47 0.67 2.08
C ASN A 133 23.00 0.38 1.72
N CYS A 134 22.46 1.00 0.68
CA CYS A 134 21.31 0.42 -0.01
C CYS A 134 21.78 -0.73 -0.89
N ILE A 135 21.67 -1.97 -0.40
CA ILE A 135 21.83 -3.16 -1.23
C ILE A 135 20.57 -3.26 -2.08
N PHE A 136 20.66 -2.83 -3.34
CA PHE A 136 19.67 -3.21 -4.33
C PHE A 136 19.82 -4.71 -4.52
N CYS A 137 18.90 -5.50 -3.98
CA CYS A 137 18.90 -6.95 -4.20
C CYS A 137 18.42 -7.21 -5.63
N SER A 138 19.31 -6.98 -6.62
CA SER A 138 19.04 -7.22 -8.04
C SER A 138 18.95 -8.71 -8.39
N THR A 139 19.25 -9.60 -7.44
CA THR A 139 19.26 -11.04 -7.68
C THR A 139 19.05 -11.78 -6.35
N VAL A 140 17.79 -12.06 -6.03
CA VAL A 140 17.51 -13.29 -5.28
C VAL A 140 17.62 -14.40 -6.33
N ARG A 141 18.61 -15.29 -6.20
CA ARG A 141 18.70 -16.45 -7.11
C ARG A 141 17.37 -17.19 -7.09
N TYR A 142 16.76 -17.30 -8.28
CA TYR A 142 15.51 -18.00 -8.56
C TYR A 142 15.68 -19.52 -8.48
N ASP A 143 16.25 -20.01 -7.39
CA ASP A 143 16.31 -21.44 -7.12
C ASP A 143 15.14 -21.78 -6.20
N PHE A 144 14.08 -22.30 -6.83
CA PHE A 144 12.86 -22.86 -6.23
C PHE A 144 11.85 -21.88 -5.63
N TYR A 145 10.58 -22.06 -6.02
CA TYR A 145 9.36 -21.44 -5.46
C TYR A 145 9.30 -21.62 -3.92
N HIS A 146 9.93 -20.72 -3.18
CA HIS A 146 9.73 -20.59 -1.74
C HIS A 146 9.24 -19.18 -1.41
N GLU A 147 7.92 -19.09 -1.23
CA GLU A 147 7.15 -18.08 -0.50
C GLU A 147 8.00 -17.02 0.25
N TYR A 148 7.98 -15.77 -0.25
CA TYR A 148 8.55 -14.62 0.43
C TYR A 148 7.73 -14.29 1.67
N LYS A 149 8.05 -14.88 2.82
CA LYS A 149 7.40 -14.50 4.08
C LYS A 149 7.70 -13.04 4.41
N ILE A 150 6.64 -12.23 4.49
CA ILE A 150 6.70 -10.80 4.86
C ILE A 150 7.57 -10.54 6.11
N ASP A 151 7.50 -11.43 7.11
CA ASP A 151 8.24 -11.32 8.36
C ASP A 151 9.77 -11.29 8.15
N ARG A 152 10.27 -12.02 7.14
CA ARG A 152 11.70 -12.05 6.83
C ARG A 152 12.15 -10.75 6.17
N VAL A 153 11.35 -10.22 5.25
CA VAL A 153 11.64 -8.94 4.57
C VAL A 153 11.61 -7.78 5.59
N GLY A 154 10.62 -7.75 6.48
CA GLY A 154 10.52 -6.75 7.55
C GLY A 154 11.69 -6.77 8.54
N LYS A 155 12.16 -7.96 8.93
CA LYS A 155 13.34 -8.13 9.81
C LYS A 155 14.64 -7.67 9.14
N LEU A 156 14.83 -7.97 7.86
CA LEU A 156 15.97 -7.49 7.09
C LEU A 156 16.01 -5.96 7.01
N ARG A 157 14.85 -5.31 6.90
CA ARG A 157 14.74 -3.84 6.81
C ARG A 157 15.06 -3.13 8.13
N THR A 158 14.59 -3.66 9.25
CA THR A 158 14.69 -3.01 10.57
C THR A 158 16.02 -3.23 11.27
N GLY A 159 16.89 -4.10 10.74
CA GLY A 159 18.15 -4.47 11.39
C GLY A 159 17.95 -5.21 12.73
N VAL A 160 16.72 -5.59 13.06
CA VAL A 160 16.38 -6.30 14.30
C VAL A 160 16.62 -7.79 14.08
N TRP A 161 17.83 -8.22 14.44
CA TRP A 161 18.18 -9.64 14.56
C TRP A 161 17.70 -10.16 15.91
N THR A 162 16.50 -10.73 15.97
CA THR A 162 16.18 -11.68 17.05
C THR A 162 16.96 -12.95 16.77
N LYS A 163 18.13 -13.07 17.41
CA LYS A 163 18.86 -14.33 17.53
C LYS A 163 18.08 -15.17 18.54
N GLU A 164 17.34 -16.19 18.07
CA GLU A 164 16.70 -17.30 18.82
C GLU A 164 15.58 -17.91 17.93
N ILE A 165 15.37 -19.23 17.70
CA ILE A 165 15.82 -20.51 18.28
C ILE A 165 15.70 -21.60 17.19
N SER A 166 16.65 -22.56 17.21
CA SER A 166 16.71 -23.92 16.59
C SER A 166 16.37 -24.12 15.11
#